data_AF-A0A849ILF6-F1
#
_entry.id   AF-A0A849ILF6-F1
#
_cell.length_a   1.000
_cell.length_b   1.000
_cell.length_c   1.000
_cell.angle_alpha   90.00
_cell.angle_beta   90.00
_cell.angle_gamma   90.00
#
_symmetry.space_group_name_H-M   'P 1'
#
loop_
_entity.id
_entity.type
_entity.pdbx_description
1 polymer ?
#
loop_
_entity_poly.entity_id
_entity_poly.type
_entity_poly.pdbx_seq_one_letter_code
_entity_poly.pdbx_strand_id
1 'polypeptide(L)'
;EALAAVRATRFAEVADIEAMDALLKGISRDEDKKVLLDIDAQFHRFLYRCSRNPYLESTLSQYLNLSMRILHLVLDRVPNLPIHLAEQKEILEAIRERDAEKAEATAKQHLVTFENEMNAVLFSRD
;
A
#
# COMPACT_ATOMS: atom_id res chain seq x y z
N GLU A 1 -5.60 6.11 2.18
CA GLU A 1 -4.77 5.97 0.97
C GLU A 1 -4.68 7.24 0.12
N ALA A 2 -5.67 7.51 -0.73
CA ALA A 2 -5.50 8.42 -1.87
C ALA A 2 -5.09 9.86 -1.47
N LEU A 3 -5.71 10.42 -0.42
CA LEU A 3 -5.30 11.73 0.09
C LEU A 3 -3.84 11.74 0.60
N ALA A 4 -3.36 10.65 1.19
CA ALA A 4 -1.96 10.57 1.62
C ALA A 4 -1.02 10.54 0.42
N ALA A 5 -1.36 9.80 -0.65
CA ALA A 5 -0.61 9.77 -1.90
C ALA A 5 -0.54 11.14 -2.57
N VAL A 6 -1.69 11.84 -2.70
CA VAL A 6 -1.75 13.21 -3.22
C VAL A 6 -0.88 14.17 -2.39
N ARG A 7 -0.90 14.05 -1.07
CA ARG A 7 -0.05 14.89 -0.22
C ARG A 7 1.42 14.53 -0.36
N ALA A 8 1.75 13.25 -0.50
CA ALA A 8 3.12 12.80 -0.70
C ALA A 8 3.72 13.36 -2.00
N THR A 9 2.93 13.55 -3.07
CA THR A 9 3.44 14.24 -4.28
C THR A 9 3.97 15.63 -3.96
N ARG A 10 3.41 16.35 -2.98
CA ARG A 10 3.89 17.68 -2.58
C ARG A 10 4.98 17.66 -1.51
N PHE A 11 4.88 16.74 -0.56
CA PHE A 11 5.64 16.81 0.70
C PHE A 11 6.65 15.70 0.93
N ALA A 12 6.66 14.64 0.11
CA ALA A 12 7.68 13.60 0.21
C ALA A 12 9.05 14.16 -0.17
N GLU A 13 10.05 13.89 0.66
CA GLU A 13 11.45 14.23 0.38
C GLU A 13 12.09 13.17 -0.52
N VAL A 14 13.22 13.48 -1.13
CA VAL A 14 13.95 12.50 -1.98
C VAL A 14 14.29 11.24 -1.19
N ALA A 15 14.74 11.41 0.06
CA ALA A 15 15.05 10.28 0.95
C ALA A 15 13.83 9.40 1.25
N ASP A 16 12.63 9.99 1.34
CA ASP A 16 11.39 9.23 1.53
C ASP A 16 11.11 8.33 0.32
N ILE A 17 11.25 8.88 -0.89
CA ILE A 17 11.02 8.18 -2.16
C ILE A 17 12.06 7.06 -2.35
N GLU A 18 13.34 7.33 -2.04
CA GLU A 18 14.40 6.33 -2.11
C GLU A 18 14.20 5.19 -1.10
N ALA A 19 13.73 5.49 0.11
CA ALA A 19 13.42 4.47 1.10
C ALA A 19 12.27 3.55 0.65
N MET A 20 11.20 4.11 0.09
CA MET A 20 10.09 3.33 -0.47
C MET A 20 10.54 2.50 -1.69
N ASP A 21 11.37 3.07 -2.56
CA ASP A 21 11.90 2.37 -3.74
C ASP A 21 12.81 1.19 -3.33
N ALA A 22 13.69 1.40 -2.35
CA ALA A 22 14.56 0.34 -1.82
C ALA A 22 13.75 -0.81 -1.20
N LEU A 23 12.71 -0.48 -0.44
CA LEU A 23 11.78 -1.45 0.13
C LEU A 23 11.13 -2.32 -0.97
N LEU A 24 10.65 -1.70 -2.05
CA LEU A 24 9.97 -2.41 -3.14
C LEU A 24 10.93 -3.15 -4.10
N LYS A 25 12.20 -2.74 -4.18
CA LYS A 25 13.24 -3.43 -4.96
C LYS A 25 13.78 -4.68 -4.26
N GLY A 26 13.69 -4.74 -2.94
CA GLY A 26 14.14 -5.90 -2.15
C GLY A 26 13.26 -7.15 -2.29
N ILE A 27 12.08 -7.05 -2.92
CA ILE A 27 11.11 -8.14 -3.03
C ILE A 27 11.54 -9.17 -4.09
N SER A 28 11.72 -10.43 -3.68
CA SER A 28 11.80 -11.59 -4.59
C SER A 28 10.41 -12.13 -4.96
N ARG A 29 10.30 -12.81 -6.10
CA ARG A 29 9.04 -13.47 -6.51
C ARG A 29 8.69 -14.68 -5.65
N ASP A 30 9.68 -15.27 -4.99
CA ASP A 30 9.53 -16.46 -4.15
C ASP A 30 9.43 -16.12 -2.65
N GLU A 31 9.16 -14.85 -2.31
CA GLU A 31 9.04 -14.44 -0.91
C GLU A 31 7.85 -15.09 -0.21
N ASP A 32 8.05 -15.37 1.08
CA ASP A 32 6.99 -15.87 1.96
C ASP A 32 5.85 -14.84 2.06
N LYS A 33 4.60 -15.29 2.05
CA LYS A 33 3.42 -14.42 2.10
C LYS A 33 3.42 -13.47 3.31
N LYS A 34 3.97 -13.88 4.46
CA LYS A 34 4.10 -13.01 5.64
C LYS A 34 5.13 -11.91 5.42
N VAL A 35 6.24 -12.23 4.75
CA VAL A 35 7.25 -11.24 4.37
C VAL A 35 6.63 -10.21 3.41
N LEU A 36 5.86 -10.66 2.42
CA LEU A 36 5.15 -9.77 1.51
C LEU A 36 4.16 -8.85 2.23
N LEU A 37 3.43 -9.38 3.22
CA LEU A 37 2.53 -8.58 4.08
C LEU A 37 3.26 -7.55 4.93
N ASP A 38 4.42 -7.92 5.48
CA ASP A 38 5.22 -6.99 6.27
C ASP A 38 5.78 -5.86 5.42
N ILE A 39 6.14 -6.15 4.16
CA ILE A 39 6.58 -5.15 3.19
C ILE A 39 5.44 -4.23 2.78
N ASP A 40 4.27 -4.79 2.49
CA ASP A 40 3.03 -4.04 2.22
C ASP A 40 2.72 -3.04 3.35
N ALA A 41 2.66 -3.52 4.59
CA ALA A 41 2.40 -2.67 5.74
C ALA A 41 3.47 -1.58 5.94
N GLN A 42 4.74 -1.88 5.64
CA GLN A 42 5.82 -0.89 5.69
C GLN A 42 5.65 0.18 4.63
N PHE A 43 5.31 -0.20 3.39
CA PHE A 43 5.05 0.76 2.31
C PHE A 43 3.94 1.74 2.69
N HIS A 44 2.80 1.24 3.16
CA HIS A 44 1.68 2.07 3.59
C HIS A 44 2.08 3.04 4.73
N ARG A 45 2.81 2.56 5.75
CA ARG A 45 3.29 3.41 6.85
C ARG A 45 4.23 4.51 6.37
N PHE A 46 5.13 4.21 5.43
CA PHE A 46 5.98 5.22 4.81
C PHE A 46 5.15 6.25 4.05
N LEU A 47 4.22 5.80 3.20
CA LEU A 47 3.32 6.68 2.45
C LEU A 47 2.54 7.64 3.37
N TYR A 48 2.01 7.12 4.47
CA TYR A 48 1.24 7.92 5.43
C TYR A 48 2.08 9.00 6.11
N ARG A 49 3.34 8.67 6.46
CA ARG A 49 4.31 9.65 6.98
C ARG A 49 4.64 10.73 5.95
N CYS A 50 4.80 10.34 4.68
CA CYS A 50 5.09 11.26 3.57
C CYS A 50 3.96 12.28 3.32
N SER A 51 2.75 12.01 3.79
CA SER A 51 1.65 12.98 3.73
C SER A 51 1.90 14.24 4.59
N ARG A 52 2.88 14.19 5.52
CA ARG A 52 3.21 15.25 6.48
C ARG A 52 1.96 15.82 7.17
N ASN A 53 1.06 14.93 7.58
CA ASN A 53 -0.14 15.25 8.34
C ASN A 53 -0.35 14.21 9.45
N PRO A 54 -0.03 14.54 10.72
CA PRO A 54 -0.07 13.56 11.82
C PRO A 54 -1.46 13.01 12.10
N TYR A 55 -2.53 13.77 11.82
CA TYR A 55 -3.91 13.29 12.00
C TYR A 55 -4.28 12.26 10.93
N LEU A 56 -3.88 12.53 9.69
CA LEU A 56 -4.09 11.60 8.57
C LEU A 56 -3.28 10.33 8.77
N GLU A 57 -2.01 10.46 9.16
CA GLU A 57 -1.12 9.33 9.46
C GLU A 57 -1.69 8.45 10.57
N SER A 58 -2.12 9.05 11.69
CA SER A 58 -2.71 8.31 12.82
C SER A 58 -3.98 7.57 12.43
N THR A 59 -4.87 8.22 11.66
CA THR A 59 -6.13 7.62 11.22
C THR A 59 -5.89 6.45 10.26
N LEU A 60 -5.05 6.67 9.23
CA LEU A 60 -4.75 5.63 8.24
C LEU A 60 -3.96 4.47 8.85
N SER A 61 -3.08 4.73 9.82
CA SER A 61 -2.37 3.67 10.55
C SER A 61 -3.31 2.78 11.36
N GLN A 62 -4.37 3.36 11.96
CA GLN A 62 -5.40 2.57 12.65
C GLN A 62 -6.15 1.66 11.68
N TYR A 63 -6.57 2.18 10.52
CA TYR A 63 -7.25 1.39 9.50
C TYR A 63 -6.36 0.29 8.92
N LEU A 64 -5.10 0.61 8.61
CA LEU A 64 -4.12 -0.38 8.16
C LEU A 64 -3.97 -1.50 9.19
N ASN A 65 -3.83 -1.18 10.47
CA ASN A 65 -3.71 -2.21 11.51
C ASN A 65 -4.95 -3.13 11.58
N LEU A 66 -6.16 -2.61 11.35
CA LEU A 66 -7.37 -3.42 11.27
C LEU A 66 -7.38 -4.30 10.01
N SER A 67 -7.04 -3.74 8.85
CA SER A 67 -6.92 -4.49 7.60
C SER A 67 -5.90 -5.61 7.71
N MET A 68 -4.73 -5.34 8.29
CA MET A 68 -3.68 -6.35 8.51
C MET A 68 -4.18 -7.49 9.40
N ARG A 69 -4.96 -7.22 10.46
CA ARG A 69 -5.52 -8.29 11.30
C ARG A 69 -6.45 -9.20 10.52
N ILE A 70 -7.31 -8.64 9.68
CA ILE A 70 -8.21 -9.41 8.82
C ILE A 70 -7.37 -10.23 7.83
N LEU A 71 -6.37 -9.60 7.21
CA LEU A 71 -5.55 -10.21 6.18
C LEU A 71 -4.72 -11.39 6.71
N HIS A 72 -4.18 -11.28 7.93
CA HIS A 72 -3.52 -12.39 8.61
C HIS A 72 -4.43 -13.60 8.85
N LEU A 73 -5.74 -13.40 9.07
CA LEU A 73 -6.70 -14.51 9.25
C LEU A 73 -7.00 -15.26 7.96
N VAL A 74 -6.79 -14.62 6.81
CA VAL A 74 -7.13 -15.18 5.50
C VAL A 74 -5.92 -15.39 4.59
N LEU A 75 -4.71 -15.18 5.09
CA LEU A 75 -3.49 -15.12 4.30
C LEU A 75 -3.28 -16.30 3.35
N ASP A 76 -3.57 -17.51 3.81
CA ASP A 76 -3.42 -18.73 3.00
C ASP A 76 -4.35 -18.73 1.78
N ARG A 77 -5.50 -18.06 1.90
CA ARG A 77 -6.54 -17.95 0.86
C ARG A 77 -6.36 -16.73 -0.06
N VAL A 78 -5.47 -15.79 0.27
CA VAL A 78 -5.19 -14.62 -0.58
C VAL A 78 -4.27 -15.04 -1.72
N PRO A 79 -4.74 -14.98 -2.99
CA PRO A 79 -3.97 -15.52 -4.12
C PRO A 79 -2.90 -14.55 -4.64
N ASN A 80 -3.08 -13.23 -4.49
CA ASN A 80 -2.40 -12.25 -5.35
C ASN A 80 -1.69 -11.08 -4.62
N LEU A 81 -0.99 -11.35 -3.52
CA LEU A 81 -0.10 -10.34 -2.90
C LEU A 81 0.89 -9.64 -3.87
N PRO A 82 1.47 -10.33 -4.88
CA PRO A 82 2.35 -9.68 -5.85
C PRO A 82 1.69 -8.58 -6.71
N ILE A 83 0.37 -8.63 -6.94
CA ILE A 83 -0.35 -7.60 -7.70
C ILE A 83 -0.39 -6.29 -6.91
N HIS A 84 -0.69 -6.37 -5.62
CA HIS A 84 -0.68 -5.20 -4.71
C HIS A 84 0.67 -4.48 -4.71
N LEU A 85 1.76 -5.24 -4.68
CA LEU A 85 3.11 -4.69 -4.70
C LEU A 85 3.44 -4.01 -6.04
N ALA A 86 2.87 -4.48 -7.16
CA ALA A 86 3.00 -3.81 -8.45
C ALA A 86 2.24 -2.48 -8.47
N GLU A 87 1.01 -2.44 -7.95
CA GLU A 87 0.22 -1.21 -7.82
C GLU A 87 0.91 -0.19 -6.90
N GLN A 88 1.56 -0.63 -5.82
CA GLN A 88 2.35 0.25 -4.95
C GLN A 88 3.54 0.90 -5.67
N LYS A 89 4.18 0.19 -6.61
CA LYS A 89 5.22 0.79 -7.47
C LYS A 89 4.65 1.90 -8.34
N GLU A 90 3.45 1.72 -8.88
CA GLU A 90 2.80 2.77 -9.67
C GLU A 90 2.45 4.01 -8.82
N ILE A 91 2.01 3.82 -7.57
CA ILE A 91 1.79 4.92 -6.62
C ILE A 91 3.11 5.66 -6.35
N LEU A 92 4.20 4.93 -6.11
CA LEU A 92 5.52 5.51 -5.87
C LEU A 92 6.02 6.33 -7.07
N GLU A 93 5.85 5.81 -8.29
CA GLU A 93 6.25 6.53 -9.49
C GLU A 93 5.42 7.80 -9.72
N ALA A 94 4.10 7.77 -9.44
CA ALA A 94 3.28 8.98 -9.48
C ALA A 94 3.76 10.05 -8.46
N ILE A 95 4.16 9.62 -7.26
CA ILE A 95 4.74 10.50 -6.24
C ILE A 95 6.10 11.07 -6.71
N ARG A 96 6.94 10.23 -7.33
CA ARG A 96 8.25 10.62 -7.88
C ARG A 96 8.09 11.67 -8.99
N GLU A 97 7.12 11.50 -9.87
CA GLU A 97 6.75 12.42 -10.95
C GLU A 97 6.03 13.67 -10.45
N ARG A 98 5.66 13.72 -9.16
CA ARG A 98 4.88 14.80 -8.54
C ARG A 98 3.48 14.97 -9.17
N ASP A 99 2.95 13.89 -9.75
CA ASP A 99 1.64 13.85 -10.40
C ASP A 99 0.55 13.49 -9.38
N ALA A 100 -0.14 14.52 -8.88
CA ALA A 100 -1.20 14.36 -7.88
C ALA A 100 -2.42 13.60 -8.41
N GLU A 101 -2.81 13.81 -9.68
CA GLU A 101 -4.00 13.17 -10.25
C GLU A 101 -3.75 11.67 -10.45
N LYS A 102 -2.59 11.31 -11.00
CA LYS A 102 -2.15 9.92 -11.14
C LYS A 102 -2.00 9.24 -9.78
N ALA A 103 -1.38 9.91 -8.80
CA ALA A 103 -1.22 9.36 -7.46
C ALA A 103 -2.58 9.09 -6.79
N GLU A 104 -3.58 9.96 -6.97
CA GLU A 104 -4.92 9.73 -6.47
C GLU A 104 -5.60 8.55 -7.16
N ALA A 105 -5.55 8.51 -8.49
CA ALA A 105 -6.20 7.49 -9.30
C ALA A 105 -5.64 6.09 -8.99
N THR A 106 -4.32 5.93 -9.00
CA THR A 106 -3.67 4.65 -8.71
C THR A 106 -3.92 4.21 -7.27
N ALA A 107 -3.88 5.10 -6.29
CA ALA A 107 -4.16 4.75 -4.89
C ALA A 107 -5.63 4.33 -4.67
N LYS A 108 -6.59 4.93 -5.40
CA LYS A 108 -7.99 4.48 -5.38
C LYS A 108 -8.14 3.11 -6.03
N GLN A 109 -7.51 2.90 -7.19
CA GLN A 109 -7.57 1.62 -7.88
C GLN A 109 -6.99 0.51 -7.01
N HIS A 110 -5.86 0.74 -6.35
CA HIS A 110 -5.25 -0.18 -5.41
C HIS A 110 -6.21 -0.62 -4.29
N LEU A 111 -6.93 0.34 -3.67
CA LEU A 111 -7.94 0.02 -2.66
C LEU A 111 -9.10 -0.82 -3.22
N VAL A 112 -9.55 -0.54 -4.44
CA VAL A 112 -10.64 -1.30 -5.09
C VAL A 112 -10.19 -2.72 -5.43
N THR A 113 -8.97 -2.89 -5.93
CA THR A 113 -8.38 -4.22 -6.17
C THR A 113 -8.34 -5.01 -4.87
N PHE A 114 -7.84 -4.41 -3.78
CA PHE A 114 -7.81 -5.03 -2.45
C PHE A 114 -9.20 -5.40 -1.93
N GLU A 115 -10.17 -4.48 -2.02
CA GLU A 115 -11.54 -4.72 -1.58
C GLU A 115 -12.18 -5.91 -2.32
N ASN A 116 -12.02 -5.97 -3.64
CA ASN A 116 -12.56 -7.07 -4.45
C ASN A 116 -11.96 -8.43 -4.07
N GLU A 117 -10.64 -8.48 -3.85
CA GLU A 117 -9.97 -9.70 -3.40
C GLU A 117 -10.42 -10.12 -2.01
N MET A 118 -10.51 -9.17 -1.08
CA MET A 118 -10.99 -9.44 0.27
C MET A 118 -12.43 -9.93 0.28
N ASN A 119 -13.31 -9.34 -0.54
CA ASN A 119 -14.69 -9.80 -0.66
C ASN A 119 -14.77 -11.21 -1.24
N ALA A 120 -13.95 -11.52 -2.25
CA ALA A 120 -13.86 -12.87 -2.80
C ALA A 120 -13.43 -13.87 -1.74
N VAL A 121 -12.42 -13.56 -0.91
CA VAL A 121 -11.89 -14.51 0.09
C VAL A 121 -12.77 -14.63 1.34
N LEU A 122 -13.38 -13.53 1.80
CA LEU A 122 -14.19 -13.52 3.03
C LEU A 122 -15.61 -14.04 2.81
N PHE A 123 -16.16 -13.85 1.61
CA PHE A 123 -17.57 -14.13 1.33
C PHE A 123 -17.77 -15.15 0.21
N SER A 124 -16.71 -15.72 -0.40
CA SER A 124 -16.88 -16.95 -1.17
C SER A 124 -17.41 -18.04 -0.26
N ARG A 125 -18.59 -18.55 -0.56
CA ARG A 125 -19.09 -19.78 0.06
C ARG A 125 -18.30 -20.96 -0.52
N ASP A 126 -17.78 -21.82 0.35
CA ASP A 126 -17.38 -23.18 -0.01
C ASP A 126 -18.57 -23.96 -0.60
#